data_AF-F0G0K6-F1
#
_entry.id   AF-F0G0K6-F1
#
_cell.length_a   1.000
_cell.length_b   1.000
_cell.length_c   1.000
_cell.angle_alpha   90.00
_cell.angle_beta   90.00
_cell.angle_gamma   90.00
#
_symmetry.space_group_name_H-M   'P 1'
#
loop_
_entity.id
_entity.type
_entity.pdbx_description
1 polymer ?
#
loop_
_entity_poly.entity_id
_entity_poly.type
_entity_poly.pdbx_seq_one_letter_code
_entity_poly.pdbx_strand_id
1 'polypeptide(L)'
;DAFEFGAHGNAVDAVAIGAERIELAPGDAVVLAVPPEVAQPLLPDLTAPDTFSAVVTAYFAVEPPAGSPLDTTVVNGVVDAVRSGDGQLAATIHDAARWLDMPHDTLARRIWEDVARVTGANPASLPAWQLAIEPRAGFAAVPSQEMKRPAVRTRWTNLVLAGDWIATGLPATIEGAIRSGQLAADALQTQ
;
A
#
# COMPACT_ATOMS: atom_id res chain seq x y z
N ASP A 1 -18.34 -2.94 18.65
CA ASP A 1 -16.88 -3.14 18.53
C ASP A 1 -16.62 -4.42 17.76
N ALA A 2 -15.61 -4.44 16.87
CA ALA A 2 -15.36 -5.61 16.03
C ALA A 2 -14.68 -6.76 16.79
N PHE A 3 -14.08 -6.49 17.95
CA PHE A 3 -13.47 -7.48 18.82
C PHE A 3 -14.09 -7.43 20.21
N GLU A 4 -14.45 -8.60 20.72
CA GLU A 4 -14.81 -8.80 22.12
C GLU A 4 -13.60 -9.42 22.83
N PHE A 5 -13.09 -8.74 23.84
CA PHE A 5 -11.94 -9.21 24.62
C PHE A 5 -12.42 -9.92 25.89
N GLY A 6 -11.82 -11.06 26.20
CA GLY A 6 -12.31 -11.91 27.28
C GLY A 6 -12.20 -11.33 28.68
N ALA A 7 -12.78 -12.04 29.66
CA ALA A 7 -12.92 -11.58 31.05
C ALA A 7 -11.59 -11.18 31.73
N HIS A 8 -10.46 -11.72 31.26
CA HIS A 8 -9.11 -11.40 31.75
C HIS A 8 -8.34 -10.42 30.84
N GLY A 9 -8.93 -10.00 29.71
CA GLY A 9 -8.38 -9.03 28.77
C GLY A 9 -7.13 -9.48 28.00
N ASN A 10 -6.73 -10.75 28.12
CA ASN A 10 -5.52 -11.31 27.53
C ASN A 10 -5.73 -12.04 26.20
N ALA A 11 -6.98 -12.23 25.77
CA ALA A 11 -7.33 -12.87 24.51
C ALA A 11 -8.60 -12.22 23.89
N VAL A 12 -8.82 -12.49 22.61
CA VAL A 12 -10.07 -12.19 21.89
C VAL A 12 -11.00 -13.39 22.07
N ASP A 13 -12.24 -13.15 22.50
CA ASP A 13 -13.28 -14.17 22.71
C ASP A 13 -14.23 -14.27 21.52
N ALA A 14 -14.47 -13.15 20.81
CA ALA A 14 -15.29 -13.14 19.62
C ALA A 14 -14.89 -12.02 18.66
N VAL A 15 -15.21 -12.22 17.38
CA VAL A 15 -15.06 -11.25 16.30
C VAL A 15 -16.43 -10.95 15.70
N ALA A 16 -16.74 -9.67 15.51
CA ALA A 16 -17.94 -9.22 14.81
C ALA A 16 -17.59 -8.76 13.39
N ILE A 17 -18.19 -9.41 12.38
CA ILE A 17 -18.03 -9.09 10.96
C ILE A 17 -19.40 -8.76 10.38
N GLY A 18 -19.65 -7.47 10.13
CA GLY A 18 -20.97 -6.99 9.73
C GLY A 18 -22.00 -7.26 10.83
N ALA A 19 -23.02 -8.09 10.54
CA ALA A 19 -24.03 -8.51 11.51
C ALA A 19 -23.73 -9.86 12.17
N GLU A 20 -22.67 -10.55 11.74
CA GLU A 20 -22.31 -11.86 12.25
C GLU A 20 -21.34 -11.74 13.43
N ARG A 21 -21.58 -12.56 14.45
CA ARG A 21 -20.70 -12.72 15.61
C ARG A 21 -20.11 -14.13 15.57
N ILE A 22 -18.79 -14.21 15.59
CA ILE A 22 -18.03 -15.46 15.55
C ILE A 22 -17.36 -15.63 16.91
N GLU A 23 -17.79 -16.62 17.68
CA GLU A 23 -17.11 -17.01 18.93
C GLU A 23 -15.82 -17.78 18.61
N LEU A 24 -14.76 -17.50 19.37
CA LEU A 24 -13.47 -18.16 19.23
C LEU A 24 -13.35 -19.28 20.28
N ALA A 25 -13.14 -20.50 19.82
CA ALA A 25 -12.93 -21.67 20.66
C ALA A 25 -11.49 -21.73 21.19
N PRO A 26 -11.22 -22.52 22.24
CA PRO A 26 -9.85 -22.77 22.68
C PRO A 26 -8.97 -23.30 21.53
N GLY A 27 -7.89 -22.59 21.23
CA GLY A 27 -6.97 -22.91 20.12
C GLY A 27 -7.22 -22.09 18.85
N ASP A 28 -8.32 -21.35 18.76
CA ASP A 28 -8.54 -20.41 17.66
C ASP A 28 -7.67 -19.16 17.80
N ALA A 29 -7.27 -18.61 16.65
CA ALA A 29 -6.44 -17.42 16.56
C ALA A 29 -6.92 -16.47 15.47
N VAL A 30 -6.59 -15.19 15.65
CA VAL A 30 -6.97 -14.10 14.74
C VAL A 30 -5.70 -13.48 14.16
N VAL A 31 -5.66 -13.38 12.83
CA VAL A 31 -4.66 -12.58 12.11
C VAL A 31 -5.35 -11.32 11.61
N LEU A 32 -4.97 -10.17 12.17
CA LEU A 32 -5.48 -8.88 11.71
C LEU A 32 -4.66 -8.39 10.52
N ALA A 33 -5.13 -8.71 9.31
CA ALA A 33 -4.47 -8.43 8.02
C ALA A 33 -5.13 -7.26 7.25
N VAL A 34 -5.34 -6.13 7.93
CA VAL A 34 -5.98 -4.93 7.36
C VAL A 34 -5.01 -3.74 7.36
N PRO A 35 -5.28 -2.67 6.58
CA PRO A 35 -4.49 -1.44 6.62
C PRO A 35 -4.44 -0.80 8.03
N PRO A 36 -3.40 -0.02 8.36
CA PRO A 36 -3.18 0.50 9.71
C PRO A 36 -4.30 1.42 10.20
N GLU A 37 -4.98 2.14 9.32
CA GLU A 37 -6.14 2.97 9.66
C GLU A 37 -7.41 2.18 10.00
N VAL A 38 -7.49 0.94 9.52
CA VAL A 38 -8.56 0.02 9.91
C VAL A 38 -8.15 -0.70 11.19
N ALA A 39 -6.88 -1.05 11.36
CA ALA A 39 -6.41 -1.76 12.54
C ALA A 39 -6.48 -0.93 13.84
N GLN A 40 -6.08 0.34 13.80
CA GLN A 40 -6.04 1.24 14.96
C GLN A 40 -7.36 1.39 15.72
N PRO A 41 -8.52 1.62 15.08
CA PRO A 41 -9.80 1.70 15.79
C PRO A 41 -10.29 0.33 16.30
N LEU A 42 -9.77 -0.78 15.78
CA LEU A 42 -10.19 -2.12 16.21
C LEU A 42 -9.42 -2.59 17.46
N LEU A 43 -8.17 -2.17 17.62
CA LEU A 43 -7.30 -2.62 18.70
C LEU A 43 -6.96 -1.46 19.66
N PRO A 44 -7.40 -1.53 20.92
CA PRO A 44 -7.06 -0.49 21.90
C PRO A 44 -5.55 -0.35 22.06
N ASP A 45 -5.08 0.89 22.15
CA ASP A 45 -3.68 1.29 22.33
C ASP A 45 -2.72 0.90 21.18
N LEU A 46 -3.23 0.44 20.03
CA LEU A 46 -2.40 0.16 18.87
C LEU A 46 -1.82 1.46 18.31
N THR A 47 -0.49 1.55 18.31
CA THR A 47 0.23 2.57 17.53
C THR A 47 0.63 1.98 16.19
N ALA A 48 0.32 2.70 15.10
CA ALA A 48 0.68 2.32 13.74
C ALA A 48 0.98 3.58 12.91
N PRO A 49 1.60 3.45 11.73
CA PRO A 49 1.75 4.57 10.81
C PRO A 49 0.39 5.23 10.46
N ASP A 50 0.37 6.56 10.46
CA ASP A 50 -0.83 7.39 10.30
C ASP A 50 -0.68 8.51 9.25
N THR A 51 0.52 8.68 8.71
CA THR A 51 0.80 9.59 7.59
C THR A 51 1.08 8.74 6.36
N PHE A 52 0.47 9.11 5.23
CA PHE A 52 0.52 8.32 4.00
C PHE A 52 1.10 9.15 2.86
N SER A 53 1.65 8.46 1.87
CA SER A 53 2.13 9.06 0.63
C SER A 53 1.20 8.67 -0.52
N ALA A 54 0.93 9.63 -1.39
CA ALA A 54 0.11 9.42 -2.56
C ALA A 54 0.95 8.88 -3.72
N VAL A 55 0.34 8.02 -4.54
CA VAL A 55 0.91 7.59 -5.81
C VAL A 55 -0.07 7.91 -6.93
N VAL A 56 0.45 8.43 -8.03
CA VAL A 56 -0.33 8.62 -9.27
C VAL A 56 0.28 7.74 -10.35
N THR A 57 -0.53 6.94 -11.02
CA THR A 57 -0.14 6.23 -12.24
C THR A 57 -1.00 6.71 -13.40
N ALA A 58 -0.35 7.28 -14.41
CA ALA A 58 -1.01 7.59 -15.68
C ALA A 58 -0.88 6.42 -16.64
N TYR A 59 -1.95 6.10 -17.33
CA TYR A 59 -1.98 5.15 -18.44
C TYR A 59 -2.29 5.90 -19.73
N PHE A 60 -1.54 5.63 -20.79
CA PHE A 60 -1.72 6.20 -22.11
C PHE A 60 -1.95 5.07 -23.12
N ALA A 61 -3.04 5.13 -23.87
CA ALA A 61 -3.38 4.17 -24.91
C ALA A 61 -2.57 4.45 -26.19
N VAL A 62 -1.35 3.94 -26.24
CA VAL A 62 -0.39 4.13 -27.33
C VAL A 62 0.57 2.94 -27.37
N GLU A 63 0.90 2.49 -28.58
CA GLU A 63 1.89 1.44 -28.75
C GLU A 63 3.28 1.94 -28.37
N PRO A 64 3.99 1.26 -27.45
CA PRO A 64 5.37 1.58 -27.17
C PRO A 64 6.22 1.44 -28.44
N PRO A 65 7.22 2.32 -28.66
CA PRO A 65 8.18 2.15 -29.73
C PRO A 65 8.86 0.77 -29.69
N ALA A 66 9.17 0.20 -30.85
CA ALA A 66 9.79 -1.12 -30.93
C ALA A 66 11.10 -1.16 -30.13
N GLY A 67 11.25 -2.16 -29.26
CA GLY A 67 12.42 -2.32 -28.40
C GLY A 67 12.41 -1.46 -27.12
N SER A 68 11.28 -0.81 -26.79
CA SER A 68 11.14 -0.10 -25.52
C SER A 68 11.39 -1.04 -24.33
N PRO A 69 12.16 -0.61 -23.31
CA PRO A 69 12.29 -1.37 -22.08
C PRO A 69 10.92 -1.58 -21.40
N LEU A 70 10.75 -2.72 -20.74
CA LEU A 70 9.54 -3.01 -19.96
C LEU A 70 9.36 -2.01 -18.81
N ASP A 71 10.46 -1.64 -18.16
CA ASP A 71 10.48 -0.67 -17.07
C ASP A 71 11.69 0.24 -17.21
N THR A 72 11.48 1.54 -17.07
CA THR A 72 12.49 2.58 -17.15
C THR A 72 12.36 3.51 -15.97
N THR A 73 13.34 3.51 -15.07
CA THR A 73 13.44 4.49 -13.99
C THR A 73 13.88 5.85 -14.57
N VAL A 74 13.19 6.90 -14.14
CA VAL A 74 13.43 8.28 -14.58
C VAL A 74 13.98 9.08 -13.42
N VAL A 75 15.04 9.84 -13.65
CA VAL A 75 15.65 10.73 -12.66
C VAL A 75 15.54 12.16 -13.16
N ASN A 76 15.25 13.10 -12.24
CA ASN A 76 14.97 14.51 -12.55
C ASN A 76 13.72 14.73 -13.44
N GLY A 77 12.81 13.75 -13.47
CA GLY A 77 11.50 13.85 -14.07
C GLY A 77 10.43 14.29 -13.07
N VAL A 78 9.24 14.54 -13.61
CA VAL A 78 7.97 14.54 -12.90
C VAL A 78 7.59 13.13 -12.49
N VAL A 79 7.82 12.17 -13.39
CA VAL A 79 7.61 10.73 -13.17
C VAL A 79 8.90 10.08 -12.66
N ASP A 80 8.76 9.00 -11.89
CA ASP A 80 9.88 8.20 -11.40
C ASP A 80 10.08 6.93 -12.23
N ALA A 81 9.03 6.48 -12.93
CA ALA A 81 9.09 5.28 -13.76
C ALA A 81 8.16 5.39 -14.97
N VAL A 82 8.59 4.81 -16.09
CA VAL A 82 7.79 4.56 -17.30
C VAL A 82 7.83 3.08 -17.61
N ARG A 83 6.66 2.47 -17.76
CA ARG A 83 6.49 1.06 -18.09
C ARG A 83 5.82 0.88 -19.44
N SER A 84 6.36 -0.05 -20.22
CA SER A 84 5.83 -0.42 -21.52
C SER A 84 4.98 -1.68 -21.39
N GLY A 85 3.79 -1.68 -21.99
CA GLY A 85 2.96 -2.85 -22.14
C GLY A 85 2.29 -2.86 -23.51
N ASP A 86 1.67 -3.98 -23.88
CA ASP A 86 1.01 -4.11 -25.18
C ASP A 86 -0.09 -3.07 -25.35
N GLY A 87 0.06 -2.17 -26.34
CA GLY A 87 -0.87 -1.08 -26.62
C GLY A 87 -0.94 0.04 -25.56
N GLN A 88 -0.03 0.07 -24.58
CA GLN A 88 -0.03 1.13 -23.57
C GLN A 88 1.35 1.50 -23.03
N LEU A 89 1.47 2.77 -22.63
CA LEU A 89 2.53 3.26 -21.75
C LEU A 89 1.92 3.64 -20.40
N ALA A 90 2.56 3.23 -19.31
CA ALA A 90 2.20 3.66 -17.97
C ALA A 90 3.33 4.49 -17.36
N ALA A 91 3.01 5.51 -16.58
CA ALA A 91 4.01 6.32 -15.88
C ALA A 91 3.58 6.60 -14.45
N THR A 92 4.49 6.39 -13.50
CA THR A 92 4.19 6.48 -12.07
C THR A 92 4.94 7.65 -11.44
N ILE A 93 4.24 8.40 -10.61
CA ILE A 93 4.77 9.39 -9.68
C ILE A 93 4.56 8.85 -8.26
N HIS A 94 5.66 8.67 -7.54
CA HIS A 94 5.70 8.41 -6.11
C HIS A 94 5.73 9.74 -5.35
N ASP A 95 5.23 9.74 -4.12
CA ASP A 95 5.10 10.96 -3.31
C ASP A 95 4.39 12.10 -4.03
N ALA A 96 3.24 11.75 -4.63
CA ALA A 96 2.52 12.57 -5.56
C ALA A 96 1.63 13.65 -4.93
N ALA A 97 1.70 13.84 -3.61
CA ALA A 97 0.81 14.76 -2.88
C ALA A 97 0.79 16.18 -3.48
N ARG A 98 1.96 16.68 -3.90
CA ARG A 98 2.12 18.02 -4.53
C ARG A 98 1.43 18.16 -5.90
N TRP A 99 0.97 17.06 -6.49
CA TRP A 99 0.31 17.05 -7.80
C TRP A 99 -1.21 16.87 -7.71
N LEU A 100 -1.76 16.53 -6.55
CA LEU A 100 -3.17 16.11 -6.43
C LEU A 100 -4.16 17.25 -6.66
N ASP A 101 -3.78 18.50 -6.39
CA ASP A 101 -4.62 19.68 -6.64
C ASP A 101 -4.57 20.16 -8.11
N MET A 102 -3.72 19.55 -8.94
CA MET A 102 -3.58 19.92 -10.35
C MET A 102 -4.77 19.37 -11.16
N PRO A 103 -5.35 20.15 -12.10
CA PRO A 103 -6.35 19.64 -13.03
C PRO A 103 -5.81 18.41 -13.79
N HIS A 104 -6.61 17.35 -13.87
CA HIS A 104 -6.16 16.05 -14.38
C HIS A 104 -5.62 16.12 -15.81
N ASP A 105 -6.22 16.95 -16.68
CA ASP A 105 -5.76 17.17 -18.05
C ASP A 105 -4.38 17.82 -18.10
N THR A 106 -4.12 18.75 -17.18
CA THR A 106 -2.83 19.43 -17.04
C THR A 106 -1.77 18.45 -16.51
N LEU A 107 -2.11 17.65 -15.49
CA LEU A 107 -1.23 16.63 -14.94
C LEU A 107 -0.89 15.54 -15.98
N ALA A 108 -1.89 15.05 -16.72
CA ALA A 108 -1.69 14.05 -17.77
C ALA A 108 -0.77 14.56 -18.89
N ARG A 109 -0.95 15.81 -19.34
CA ARG A 109 -0.05 16.43 -20.33
C ARG A 109 1.39 16.54 -19.81
N ARG A 110 1.55 16.96 -18.56
CA ARG A 110 2.87 17.10 -17.94
C ARG A 110 3.59 15.77 -17.74
N ILE A 111 2.86 14.71 -17.38
CA ILE A 111 3.37 13.34 -17.35
C ILE A 111 3.75 12.88 -18.76
N TRP A 112 2.93 13.18 -19.76
CA TRP A 112 3.19 12.80 -21.15
C TRP A 112 4.48 13.44 -21.71
N GLU A 113 4.81 14.66 -21.31
CA GLU A 113 6.09 15.30 -21.69
C GLU A 113 7.30 14.48 -21.24
N ASP A 114 7.26 13.88 -20.05
CA ASP A 114 8.31 12.96 -19.59
C ASP A 114 8.31 11.66 -20.37
N VAL A 115 7.13 11.04 -20.54
CA VAL A 115 6.99 9.79 -21.27
C VAL A 115 7.49 9.94 -22.71
N ALA A 116 7.17 11.04 -23.37
CA ALA A 116 7.63 11.35 -24.72
C ALA A 116 9.16 11.51 -24.77
N ARG A 117 9.77 12.15 -23.76
CA ARG A 117 11.24 12.25 -23.67
C ARG A 117 11.92 10.90 -23.46
N VAL A 118 11.31 10.02 -22.66
CA VAL A 118 11.86 8.68 -22.36
C VAL A 118 11.72 7.74 -23.56
N THR A 119 10.58 7.78 -24.25
CA THR A 119 10.23 6.83 -25.31
C THR A 119 10.55 7.32 -26.71
N GLY A 120 10.71 8.63 -26.91
CA GLY A 120 10.83 9.26 -28.23
C GLY A 120 9.47 9.50 -28.92
N ALA A 121 8.36 9.31 -28.23
CA ALA A 121 7.03 9.64 -28.75
C ALA A 121 6.88 11.16 -29.00
N ASN A 122 5.87 11.54 -29.79
CA ASN A 122 5.59 12.95 -30.06
C ASN A 122 4.91 13.62 -28.85
N PRO A 123 5.55 14.61 -28.18
CA PRO A 123 4.98 15.27 -27.01
C PRO A 123 3.71 16.09 -27.32
N ALA A 124 3.50 16.49 -28.58
CA ALA A 124 2.31 17.26 -28.97
C ALA A 124 1.05 16.38 -29.14
N SER A 125 1.22 15.06 -29.31
CA SER A 125 0.12 14.13 -29.55
C SER A 125 -0.20 13.36 -28.28
N LEU A 126 -0.98 13.97 -27.39
CA LEU A 126 -1.45 13.33 -26.15
C LEU A 126 -2.44 12.19 -26.49
N PRO A 127 -2.12 10.92 -26.21
CA PRO A 127 -3.03 9.81 -26.44
C PRO A 127 -4.24 9.87 -25.51
N ALA A 128 -5.22 8.99 -25.72
CA ALA A 128 -6.25 8.77 -24.70
C ALA A 128 -5.59 8.31 -23.40
N TRP A 129 -6.01 8.88 -22.27
CA TRP A 129 -5.34 8.69 -21.00
C TRP A 129 -6.32 8.45 -19.86
N GLN A 130 -5.82 7.81 -18.81
CA GLN A 130 -6.50 7.66 -17.53
C GLN A 130 -5.49 7.84 -16.40
N LEU A 131 -5.87 8.58 -15.36
CA LEU A 131 -5.11 8.68 -14.12
C LEU A 131 -5.72 7.73 -13.08
N ALA A 132 -4.89 6.86 -12.51
CA ALA A 132 -5.18 6.13 -11.29
C ALA A 132 -4.47 6.85 -10.14
N ILE A 133 -5.25 7.38 -9.20
CA ILE A 133 -4.75 8.14 -8.06
C ILE A 133 -5.04 7.33 -6.81
N GLU A 134 -4.00 7.00 -6.06
CA GLU A 134 -4.10 6.36 -4.76
C GLU A 134 -3.54 7.33 -3.70
N PRO A 135 -4.41 8.12 -3.04
CA PRO A 135 -3.98 9.11 -2.06
C PRO A 135 -3.26 8.51 -0.84
N ARG A 136 -3.46 7.22 -0.57
CA ARG A 136 -2.90 6.52 0.59
C ARG A 136 -2.23 5.20 0.17
N ALA A 137 -1.31 5.28 -0.80
CA ALA A 137 -0.69 4.11 -1.43
C ALA A 137 0.18 3.29 -0.48
N GLY A 138 0.82 3.97 0.47
CA GLY A 138 1.59 3.38 1.54
C GLY A 138 1.80 4.42 2.63
N PHE A 139 2.25 4.00 3.81
CA PHE A 139 2.64 4.97 4.83
C PHE A 139 3.87 5.76 4.38
N ALA A 140 3.98 7.01 4.82
CA ALA A 140 5.08 7.88 4.43
C ALA A 140 6.42 7.32 4.95
N ALA A 141 7.38 7.12 4.06
CA ALA A 141 8.71 6.58 4.36
C ALA A 141 9.61 7.61 5.08
N VAL A 142 9.16 8.09 6.24
CA VAL A 142 9.86 9.05 7.10
C VAL A 142 10.14 8.45 8.47
N PRO A 143 11.22 8.86 9.17
CA PRO A 143 11.60 8.25 10.45
C PRO A 143 10.49 8.23 11.50
N SER A 144 9.65 9.26 11.55
CA SER A 144 8.54 9.35 12.51
C SER A 144 7.47 8.28 12.30
N GLN A 145 7.30 7.76 11.09
CA GLN A 145 6.35 6.69 10.78
C GLN A 145 6.99 5.31 10.95
N GLU A 146 8.28 5.14 10.60
CA GLU A 146 9.01 3.89 10.83
C GLU A 146 9.00 3.50 12.33
N MET A 147 9.17 4.47 13.23
CA MET A 147 9.10 4.25 14.68
C MET A 147 7.73 3.80 15.20
N LYS A 148 6.67 3.93 14.39
CA LYS A 148 5.30 3.52 14.75
C LYS A 148 4.98 2.09 14.31
N ARG A 149 5.84 1.41 13.56
CA ARG A 149 5.56 0.06 13.04
C ARG A 149 5.58 -0.94 14.21
N PRO A 150 4.45 -1.61 14.52
CA PRO A 150 4.41 -2.56 15.63
C PRO A 150 5.07 -3.89 15.26
N ALA A 151 5.38 -4.71 16.27
CA ALA A 151 5.75 -6.10 16.06
C ALA A 151 4.55 -6.96 15.63
N VAL A 152 4.81 -8.17 15.12
CA VAL A 152 3.78 -9.15 14.73
C VAL A 152 2.89 -9.60 15.91
N ARG A 153 3.48 -9.77 17.10
CA ARG A 153 2.74 -10.18 18.30
C ARG A 153 2.11 -8.97 18.96
N THR A 154 0.82 -9.09 19.28
CA THR A 154 0.11 -8.11 20.10
C THR A 154 0.20 -8.50 21.59
N ARG A 155 -0.43 -7.71 22.47
CA ARG A 155 -0.59 -8.07 23.88
C ARG A 155 -1.57 -9.22 24.12
N TRP A 156 -2.42 -9.52 23.14
CA TRP A 156 -3.40 -10.60 23.21
C TRP A 156 -2.79 -11.90 22.69
N THR A 157 -2.96 -12.98 23.43
CA THR A 157 -2.27 -14.24 23.16
C THR A 157 -2.68 -14.84 21.82
N ASN A 158 -3.94 -14.70 21.42
CA ASN A 158 -4.48 -15.29 20.19
C ASN A 158 -4.68 -14.30 19.03
N LEU A 159 -4.07 -13.11 19.09
CA LEU A 159 -4.19 -12.09 18.04
C LEU A 159 -2.81 -11.62 17.58
N VAL A 160 -2.55 -11.72 16.28
CA VAL A 160 -1.32 -11.24 15.63
C VAL A 160 -1.65 -10.26 14.50
N LEU A 161 -0.69 -9.40 14.17
CA LEU A 161 -0.81 -8.43 13.08
C LEU A 161 -0.15 -8.96 11.82
N ALA A 162 -0.74 -8.67 10.66
CA ALA A 162 -0.10 -8.84 9.36
C ALA A 162 -0.37 -7.61 8.49
N GLY A 163 0.60 -7.26 7.67
CA GLY A 163 0.60 -6.06 6.83
C GLY A 163 2.02 -5.59 6.59
N ASP A 164 2.28 -5.01 5.42
CA ASP A 164 3.55 -4.37 5.10
C ASP A 164 3.92 -3.21 6.06
N TRP A 165 2.91 -2.63 6.73
CA TRP A 165 3.02 -1.58 7.73
C TRP A 165 3.54 -2.02 9.11
N ILE A 166 3.68 -3.33 9.38
CA ILE A 166 4.29 -3.81 10.64
C ILE A 166 5.82 -3.87 10.52
N ALA A 167 6.55 -4.07 11.62
CA ALA A 167 8.01 -4.14 11.67
C ALA A 167 8.56 -5.44 11.06
N THR A 168 8.50 -5.56 9.75
CA THR A 168 8.96 -6.75 8.99
C THR A 168 10.47 -6.75 8.72
N GLY A 169 11.13 -5.60 8.96
CA GLY A 169 12.53 -5.36 8.54
C GLY A 169 12.68 -5.12 7.03
N LEU A 170 11.57 -4.98 6.29
CA LEU A 170 11.52 -4.59 4.88
C LEU A 170 10.76 -3.26 4.73
N PRO A 171 10.96 -2.53 3.63
CA PRO A 171 10.09 -1.42 3.26
C PRO A 171 8.63 -1.87 3.09
N ALA A 172 7.70 -0.91 3.03
CA ALA A 172 6.28 -1.17 2.81
C ALA A 172 6.02 -1.58 1.35
N THR A 173 6.28 -2.85 1.05
CA THR A 173 6.14 -3.44 -0.30
C THR A 173 5.40 -4.76 -0.22
N ILE A 174 5.12 -5.35 -1.40
CA ILE A 174 4.56 -6.70 -1.52
C ILE A 174 5.41 -7.72 -0.77
N GLU A 175 6.74 -7.65 -0.86
CA GLU A 175 7.65 -8.52 -0.11
C GLU A 175 7.51 -8.32 1.40
N GLY A 176 7.32 -7.08 1.85
CA GLY A 176 6.99 -6.75 3.23
C GLY A 176 5.67 -7.39 3.68
N ALA A 177 4.62 -7.27 2.87
CA ALA A 177 3.32 -7.89 3.14
C ALA A 177 3.42 -9.42 3.21
N ILE A 178 4.07 -10.06 2.25
CA ILE A 178 4.30 -11.52 2.23
C ILE A 178 5.06 -11.95 3.48
N ARG A 179 6.17 -11.26 3.81
CA ARG A 179 6.97 -11.56 5.00
C ARG A 179 6.16 -11.40 6.28
N SER A 180 5.30 -10.38 6.37
CA SER A 180 4.42 -10.18 7.53
C SER A 180 3.46 -11.35 7.75
N GLY A 181 2.88 -11.89 6.67
CA GLY A 181 2.00 -13.06 6.73
C GLY A 181 2.73 -14.31 7.23
N GLN A 182 3.96 -14.53 6.77
CA GLN A 182 4.79 -15.62 7.26
C GLN A 182 5.11 -15.46 8.75
N LEU A 183 5.52 -14.25 9.18
CA LEU A 183 5.79 -13.96 10.59
C LEU A 183 4.55 -14.22 11.46
N ALA A 184 3.35 -13.87 10.97
CA ALA A 184 2.10 -14.11 11.68
C ALA A 184 1.82 -15.62 11.83
N ALA A 185 2.00 -16.40 10.76
CA ALA A 185 1.85 -17.85 10.81
C ALA A 185 2.85 -18.50 11.79
N ASP A 186 4.13 -18.11 11.73
CA ASP A 186 5.17 -18.62 12.62
C ASP A 186 4.88 -18.28 14.11
N ALA A 187 4.36 -17.08 14.36
CA ALA A 187 4.00 -16.63 15.71
C ALA A 187 2.81 -17.41 16.31
N LEU A 188 1.94 -17.98 15.48
CA LEU A 188 0.80 -18.80 15.90
C LEU A 188 1.16 -20.29 16.04
N GLN A 189 2.08 -20.80 15.21
CA GLN A 189 2.54 -22.20 15.30
C GLN A 189 3.40 -22.49 16.54
N THR A 190 3.96 -21.45 17.15
CA THR A 190 4.83 -21.55 18.34
C THR A 190 4.09 -21.32 19.66
N GLN A 191 2.76 -21.33 19.65
CA GLN A 191 1.91 -21.18 20.84
C GLN A 191 1.53 -22.51 21.47
#